data_AF-A0A5K0Z8V2-F1
#
_entry.id   AF-A0A5K0Z8V2-F1
#
_cell.length_a   1.000
_cell.length_b   1.000
_cell.length_c   1.000
_cell.angle_alpha   90.00
_cell.angle_beta   90.00
_cell.angle_gamma   90.00
#
_symmetry.space_group_name_H-M   'P 1'
#
loop_
_entity.id
_entity.type
_entity.pdbx_description
1 polymer ?
#
loop_
_entity_poly.entity_id
_entity_poly.type
_entity_poly.pdbx_seq_one_letter_code
_entity_poly.pdbx_strand_id
1 'polypeptide(L)' 'IMVGLPTAENREQILKTLLSKEKVEELDYKELATMTEGYTGSDLK' A
#
# COMPACT_ATOMS: atom_id res chain seq x y z
N ILE A 1 13.57 14.00 -10.15
CA ILE A 1 13.30 12.64 -10.68
C ILE A 1 11.79 12.46 -10.63
N MET A 2 11.12 12.20 -11.75
CA MET A 2 9.71 11.82 -11.73
C MET A 2 9.64 10.35 -11.32
N VAL A 3 8.99 10.08 -10.19
CA VAL A 3 8.72 8.71 -9.74
C VAL A 3 7.30 8.36 -10.22
N GLY A 4 7.18 7.25 -10.95
CA GLY A 4 5.88 6.76 -11.42
C GLY A 4 5.01 6.26 -10.27
N LEU A 5 3.73 6.06 -10.54
CA LEU A 5 2.82 5.44 -9.58
C LEU A 5 3.27 4.01 -9.25
N PRO A 6 3.20 3.57 -7.98
CA PRO A 6 3.48 2.19 -7.61
C PRO A 6 2.48 1.24 -8.26
N THR A 7 2.95 0.06 -8.63
CA THR A 7 2.08 -1.05 -9.05
C THR A 7 1.21 -1.51 -7.88
N ALA A 8 0.14 -2.27 -8.16
CA ALA A 8 -0.68 -2.86 -7.09
C ALA A 8 0.18 -3.70 -6.11
N GLU A 9 1.12 -4.49 -6.62
CA GLU A 9 2.04 -5.27 -5.78
C GLU A 9 2.94 -4.38 -4.92
N ASN A 10 3.45 -3.26 -5.47
CA ASN A 10 4.24 -2.32 -4.66
C ASN A 10 3.39 -1.63 -3.59
N ARG A 11 2.14 -1.28 -3.88
CA ARG A 11 1.22 -0.72 -2.87
C ARG A 11 0.95 -1.73 -1.76
N GLU A 12 0.77 -3.00 -2.09
CA GLU A 12 0.61 -4.08 -1.11
C GLU A 12 1.82 -4.15 -0.16
N GLN A 13 3.05 -4.11 -0.69
CA GLN A 13 4.28 -4.13 0.13
C GLN A 13 4.43 -2.89 1.02
N ILE A 14 4.05 -1.71 0.50
CA ILE A 14 4.02 -0.46 1.28
C ILE A 14 3.05 -0.61 2.45
N LEU A 15 1.81 -1.01 2.17
CA LEU A 15 0.76 -1.21 3.18
C LEU A 15 1.16 -2.25 4.23
N LYS A 16 1.75 -3.39 3.82
CA LYS A 16 2.31 -4.39 4.75
C LYS A 16 3.36 -3.81 5.67
N THR A 17 4.25 -2.97 5.14
CA THR A 17 5.31 -2.35 5.94
C THR A 17 4.74 -1.34 6.93
N LEU A 18 3.84 -0.47 6.47
CA LEU A 18 3.22 0.58 7.29
C LEU A 18 2.39 0.00 8.42
N LEU A 19 1.60 -1.04 8.13
CA LEU A 19 0.69 -1.65 9.10
C LEU A 19 1.34 -2.78 9.91
N SER A 20 2.60 -3.14 9.64
CA SER A 20 3.33 -4.22 10.34
C SER A 20 3.43 -4.05 11.86
N LYS A 21 3.26 -2.83 12.36
CA LYS A 21 3.33 -2.50 13.79
C LYS A 21 1.97 -2.34 14.44
N GLU A 22 0.90 -2.32 13.64
CA GLU A 22 -0.47 -2.19 14.12
C GLU A 22 -1.02 -3.56 14.48
N LYS A 23 -1.83 -3.64 15.54
CA LYS A 23 -2.61 -4.85 15.83
C LYS A 23 -3.85 -4.85 14.94
N VAL A 24 -3.66 -5.28 13.70
CA VAL A 24 -4.74 -5.51 12.73
C VAL A 24 -4.98 -7.00 12.57
N GLU A 25 -6.22 -7.44 12.79
CA GLU A 25 -6.64 -8.83 12.54
C GLU A 25 -7.09 -8.96 11.07
N GLU A 26 -6.66 -10.04 10.42
CA GLU A 26 -7.09 -10.52 9.09
C GLU A 26 -7.23 -9.44 8.00
N LEU A 27 -6.22 -8.57 7.86
CA LEU A 27 -6.21 -7.55 6.82
C LEU A 27 -5.91 -8.14 5.43
N ASP A 28 -6.81 -7.96 4.46
CA ASP A 28 -6.53 -8.28 3.05
C ASP A 28 -5.76 -7.13 2.37
N TYR A 29 -4.43 -7.24 2.40
CA TYR A 29 -3.54 -6.27 1.77
C TYR A 29 -3.72 -6.16 0.25
N LYS A 30 -4.21 -7.21 -0.40
CA LYS A 30 -4.42 -7.22 -1.86
C LYS A 30 -5.66 -6.43 -2.24
N GLU A 31 -6.73 -6.53 -1.44
CA GLU A 31 -7.92 -5.70 -1.59
C GLU A 31 -7.57 -4.22 -1.35
N LEU A 32 -6.84 -3.92 -0.28
CA LEU A 32 -6.41 -2.54 0.00
C LEU A 32 -5.50 -1.95 -1.08
N ALA A 33 -4.60 -2.76 -1.64
CA ALA A 33 -3.77 -2.33 -2.77
C ALA A 33 -4.59 -2.02 -4.03
N THR A 34 -5.72 -2.72 -4.22
CA THR A 34 -6.66 -2.47 -5.32
C THR A 34 -7.44 -1.17 -5.09
N MET A 35 -7.95 -0.96 -3.88
CA MET A 35 -8.70 0.24 -3.50
C MET A 35 -7.85 1.53 -3.56
N THR A 36 -6.53 1.40 -3.47
CA THR A 36 -5.57 2.52 -3.50
C THR A 36 -4.91 2.73 -4.87
N GLU A 37 -5.56 2.28 -5.95
CA GLU A 37 -5.09 2.62 -7.30
C GLU A 37 -4.98 4.14 -7.51
N GLY A 38 -3.89 4.58 -8.14
CA GLY A 38 -3.61 6.01 -8.33
C GLY A 38 -2.83 6.67 -7.19
N TYR A 39 -2.68 5.99 -6.04
CA TYR A 39 -1.96 6.55 -4.89
C TYR A 39 -0.45 6.50 -5.12
N THR A 40 0.24 7.59 -4.78
CA THR A 40 1.71 7.62 -4.69
C THR A 40 2.19 6.97 -3.38
N GLY A 41 3.49 6.70 -3.28
CA GLY A 41 4.06 6.23 -2.01
C GLY A 41 3.92 7.22 -0.86
N SER A 42 3.74 8.52 -1.15
CA SER A 42 3.48 9.55 -0.13
C SER A 42 2.01 9.59 0.30
N ASP A 43 1.07 9.29 -0.59
CA ASP A 43 -0.37 9.21 -0.24
C ASP A 43 -0.68 8.02 0.67
N LEU A 44 0.15 6.97 0.60
CA LEU A 44 0.01 5.78 1.43
C LEU A 44 0.62 5.92 2.83
N LYS A 45 1.53 6.89 3.05
CA LYS A 45 2.36 6.99 4.27
C LYS A 45 1.62 7.63 5.45
#